data_AF-A0A7S7NXA1-F1
#
_entry.id   AF-A0A7S7NXA1-F1
#
_cell.length_a   1.000
_cell.length_b   1.000
_cell.length_c   1.000
_cell.angle_alpha   90.00
_cell.angle_beta   90.00
_cell.angle_gamma   90.00
#
_symmetry.space_group_name_H-M   'P 1'
#
loop_
_entity.id
_entity.type
_entity.pdbx_description
1 polymer ?
#
loop_
_entity_poly.entity_id
_entity_poly.type
_entity_poly.pdbx_seq_one_letter_code
_entity_poly.pdbx_strand_id
1 'polypeptide(L)'
;MPLFRLHRMKEVPRQQFRWAPHTSGVTAIKPRDFDPAGELQAAGFYDAWMNLRGTEGALEIGDVLESEAGEIRICKYVGFEEARWVLPEVKSGLESAPLAAGSPVMQSAGLG
;
A
#
# COMPACT_ATOMS: atom_id res chain seq x y z
N MET A 1 18.04 12.20 0.49
CA MET A 1 16.78 12.39 -0.25
C MET A 1 15.98 11.12 -0.09
N PRO A 2 14.66 11.21 0.20
CA PRO A 2 13.88 10.00 0.39
C PRO A 2 13.79 9.14 -0.86
N LEU A 3 13.71 7.82 -0.64
CA LEU A 3 13.56 6.83 -1.70
C LEU A 3 12.09 6.60 -2.01
N PHE A 4 11.74 6.60 -3.30
CA PHE A 4 10.41 6.30 -3.82
C PHE A 4 10.43 5.06 -4.68
N ARG A 5 9.46 4.17 -4.49
CA ARG A 5 9.25 2.97 -5.31
C ARG A 5 8.18 3.23 -6.35
N LEU A 6 8.44 2.80 -7.58
CA LEU A 6 7.48 2.87 -8.68
C LEU A 6 6.80 1.51 -8.84
N HIS A 7 5.47 1.56 -8.94
CA HIS A 7 4.64 0.39 -9.19
C HIS A 7 3.78 0.65 -10.43
N ARG A 8 3.91 -0.19 -11.46
CA ARG A 8 3.16 -0.08 -12.72
C ARG A 8 1.88 -0.88 -12.64
N MET A 9 0.75 -0.24 -12.92
CA MET A 9 -0.51 -0.95 -12.95
C MET A 9 -0.57 -1.85 -14.19
N LYS A 10 -0.96 -3.11 -13.99
CA LYS A 10 -1.16 -4.07 -15.08
C LYS A 10 -2.27 -3.60 -16.02
N GLU A 11 -2.19 -4.03 -17.27
CA GLU A 11 -3.09 -3.54 -18.33
C GLU A 11 -4.59 -3.81 -18.03
N VAL A 12 -4.91 -4.98 -17.48
CA VAL A 12 -6.29 -5.36 -17.14
C VAL A 12 -6.90 -4.43 -16.06
N PRO A 13 -6.30 -4.28 -14.86
CA PRO A 13 -6.83 -3.36 -13.85
C PRO A 13 -6.77 -1.90 -14.31
N ARG A 14 -5.83 -1.52 -15.19
CA ARG A 14 -5.72 -0.18 -15.75
C ARG A 14 -6.91 0.21 -16.62
N GLN A 15 -7.40 -0.70 -17.47
CA GLN A 15 -8.61 -0.45 -18.24
C GLN A 15 -9.82 -0.19 -17.33
N GLN A 16 -9.98 -1.00 -16.27
CA GLN A 16 -11.03 -0.80 -15.27
C GLN A 16 -10.88 0.53 -14.53
N PHE A 17 -9.65 0.89 -14.13
CA PHE A 17 -9.38 2.14 -13.42
C PHE A 17 -9.74 3.37 -14.24
N ARG A 18 -9.50 3.35 -15.56
CA ARG A 18 -9.86 4.45 -16.47
C ARG A 18 -11.37 4.66 -16.58
N TRP A 19 -12.16 3.60 -16.43
CA TRP A 19 -13.62 3.65 -16.64
C TRP A 19 -14.41 3.78 -15.33
N ALA A 20 -13.74 3.58 -14.19
CA ALA A 20 -14.36 3.73 -12.88
C ALA A 20 -14.74 5.20 -12.61
N PRO A 21 -15.86 5.47 -11.92
CA PRO A 21 -16.21 6.81 -11.48
C PRO A 21 -15.05 7.40 -10.67
N HIS A 22 -14.53 8.54 -11.10
CA HIS A 22 -13.44 9.22 -10.38
C HIS A 22 -13.99 9.84 -9.11
N THR A 23 -14.08 9.04 -8.04
CA THR A 23 -14.41 9.51 -6.70
C THR A 23 -13.21 10.19 -6.08
N SER A 24 -13.40 11.40 -5.56
CA SER A 24 -12.40 12.07 -4.73
C SER A 24 -12.27 11.34 -3.38
N GLY A 25 -11.04 11.10 -2.94
CA GLY A 25 -10.78 10.44 -1.65
C GLY A 25 -9.46 9.69 -1.63
N VAL A 26 -9.37 8.67 -0.79
CA VAL A 26 -8.24 7.72 -0.77
C VAL A 26 -8.58 6.56 -1.70
N THR A 27 -7.77 6.36 -2.75
CA THR A 27 -7.98 5.26 -3.70
C THR A 27 -7.51 3.93 -3.10
N ALA A 28 -8.42 2.98 -2.94
CA ALA A 28 -8.10 1.61 -2.54
C ALA A 28 -7.49 0.82 -3.72
N ILE A 29 -6.28 0.30 -3.56
CA ILE A 29 -5.56 -0.45 -4.60
C ILE A 29 -5.04 -1.78 -4.06
N LYS A 30 -4.92 -2.81 -4.90
CA LYS A 30 -4.43 -4.13 -4.47
C LYS A 30 -3.01 -4.36 -4.99
N PRO A 31 -2.04 -4.78 -4.17
CA PRO A 31 -0.67 -5.01 -4.64
C PRO A 31 -0.56 -5.96 -5.83
N ARG A 32 -1.45 -6.96 -5.93
CA ARG A 32 -1.47 -7.93 -7.03
C ARG A 32 -1.66 -7.31 -8.42
N ASP A 33 -2.27 -6.12 -8.47
CA ASP A 33 -2.64 -5.41 -9.70
C ASP A 33 -1.45 -4.63 -10.29
N PHE A 34 -0.28 -4.69 -9.65
CA PHE A 34 0.90 -3.92 -10.02
C PHE A 34 2.13 -4.79 -10.22
N ASP A 35 3.07 -4.28 -11.00
CA ASP A 35 4.42 -4.81 -11.16
C ASP A 35 5.45 -3.77 -10.66
N PRO A 36 6.52 -4.19 -9.96
CA PRO A 36 7.58 -3.28 -9.54
C PRO A 36 8.35 -2.76 -10.76
N ALA A 37 8.60 -1.45 -10.81
CA ALA A 37 9.22 -0.81 -11.98
C ALA A 37 10.44 0.05 -11.67
N GLY A 38 10.95 -0.04 -10.44
CA GLY A 38 12.19 0.59 -10.02
C GLY A 38 12.02 1.50 -8.81
N GLU A 39 13.09 2.22 -8.50
CA GLU A 39 13.16 3.14 -7.38
C GLU A 39 13.88 4.41 -7.81
N LEU A 40 13.55 5.54 -7.19
CA LEU A 40 14.17 6.83 -7.47
C LEU A 40 14.30 7.66 -6.19
N GLN A 41 15.31 8.53 -6.12
CA GLN A 41 15.46 9.49 -5.02
C GLN A 41 14.87 10.84 -5.42
N ALA A 42 14.08 11.44 -4.54
CA ALA A 42 13.45 12.73 -4.78
C ALA A 42 13.21 13.47 -3.46
N ALA A 43 12.94 14.77 -3.52
CA ALA A 43 12.59 15.55 -2.32
C ALA A 43 11.16 15.29 -1.82
N GLY A 44 10.29 14.74 -2.66
CA GLY A 44 8.89 14.46 -2.36
C GLY A 44 8.16 13.83 -3.56
N PHE A 45 6.88 13.50 -3.41
CA PHE A 45 6.08 12.87 -4.48
C PHE A 45 6.03 13.70 -5.76
N TYR A 46 5.84 15.02 -5.64
CA TYR A 46 5.76 15.90 -6.81
C TYR A 46 7.09 15.98 -7.55
N ASP A 47 8.20 16.08 -6.80
CA ASP A 47 9.55 16.08 -7.35
C ASP A 47 9.87 14.75 -8.05
N ALA A 48 9.51 13.62 -7.43
CA ALA A 48 9.63 12.29 -8.02
C ALA A 48 8.86 12.18 -9.34
N TRP A 49 7.62 12.66 -9.37
CA TRP A 49 6.80 12.65 -10.58
C TRP A 49 7.36 13.57 -11.68
N MET A 50 7.84 14.76 -11.33
CA MET A 50 8.48 15.68 -12.27
C MET A 50 9.76 15.10 -12.86
N ASN A 51 10.59 14.43 -12.06
CA ASN A 51 11.83 13.80 -12.54
C ASN A 51 11.57 12.67 -13.56
N LEU A 52 10.43 11.99 -13.45
CA LEU A 52 10.04 10.93 -14.39
C LEU A 52 9.38 11.48 -15.66
N ARG A 53 8.80 12.69 -15.63
CA ARG A 53 8.08 13.26 -16.77
C ARG A 53 9.02 13.50 -17.94
N GLY A 54 8.61 13.06 -19.13
CA GLY A 54 9.42 13.17 -20.35
C GLY A 54 10.50 12.09 -20.49
N THR A 55 10.58 11.14 -19.57
CA THR A 55 11.45 9.97 -19.67
C THR A 55 10.65 8.72 -20.06
N GLU A 56 11.33 7.64 -20.44
CA GLU A 56 10.70 6.31 -20.60
C GLU A 56 10.08 5.79 -19.29
N GLY A 57 10.54 6.31 -18.15
CA GLY A 57 10.01 6.03 -16.82
C GLY A 57 8.80 6.87 -16.42
N ALA A 58 8.25 7.72 -17.30
CA ALA A 58 7.09 8.55 -16.99
C ALA A 58 5.92 7.72 -16.48
N LEU A 59 5.27 8.16 -15.40
CA LEU A 59 4.12 7.46 -14.81
C LEU A 59 2.90 7.57 -15.71
N GLU A 60 2.25 6.43 -15.94
CA GLU A 60 1.00 6.35 -16.68
C GLU A 60 -0.19 6.44 -15.72
N ILE A 61 -1.38 6.67 -16.30
CA ILE A 61 -2.63 6.65 -15.53
C ILE A 61 -2.80 5.28 -14.86
N GLY A 62 -2.99 5.31 -13.55
CA GLY A 62 -3.08 4.14 -12.69
C GLY A 62 -1.77 3.75 -12.01
N ASP A 63 -0.61 4.23 -12.46
CA ASP A 63 0.66 3.91 -11.82
C ASP A 63 0.83 4.61 -10.48
N VAL A 64 1.68 4.04 -9.63
CA VAL A 64 1.78 4.39 -8.22
C VAL A 64 3.21 4.71 -7.83
N LEU A 65 3.36 5.74 -6.99
CA LEU A 65 4.56 6.01 -6.22
C LEU A 65 4.32 5.68 -4.75
N GLU A 66 5.29 5.03 -4.13
CA GLU A 66 5.31 4.71 -2.71
C GLU A 66 6.56 5.33 -2.08
N SER A 67 6.41 6.10 -1.00
CA SER A 67 7.55 6.62 -0.24
C SER A 67 8.16 5.55 0.66
N GLU A 68 9.39 5.75 1.13
CA GLU A 68 10.00 4.88 2.13
C GLU A 68 9.20 4.77 3.44
N ALA A 69 8.36 5.77 3.75
CA ALA A 69 7.45 5.78 4.89
C ALA A 69 6.16 4.96 4.65
N GLY A 70 5.97 4.41 3.45
CA GLY A 70 4.79 3.63 3.06
C GLY A 70 3.59 4.49 2.66
N GLU A 71 3.78 5.79 2.45
CA GLU A 71 2.74 6.64 1.87
C GLU A 71 2.63 6.37 0.37
N ILE A 72 1.40 6.33 -0.15
CA ILE A 72 1.17 5.90 -1.52
C ILE A 72 0.37 6.96 -2.26
N ARG A 73 0.78 7.24 -3.48
CA ARG A 73 0.06 8.12 -4.40
C ARG A 73 -0.12 7.49 -5.77
N ILE A 74 -1.32 7.57 -6.30
CA ILE A 74 -1.69 7.06 -7.63
C ILE A 74 -1.80 8.21 -8.64
N CYS A 75 -1.31 7.98 -9.85
CA CYS A 75 -1.40 8.91 -10.97
C CYS A 75 -2.79 8.84 -11.63
N LYS A 76 -3.49 9.98 -11.66
CA LYS A 76 -4.80 10.19 -12.30
C LYS A 76 -4.71 11.28 -13.37
N TYR A 77 -5.76 11.41 -14.17
CA TYR A 77 -5.83 12.44 -15.22
C TYR A 77 -5.67 13.87 -14.68
N VAL A 78 -6.18 14.13 -13.47
CA VAL A 78 -6.14 15.45 -12.83
C VAL A 78 -4.92 15.65 -11.93
N GLY A 79 -4.04 14.66 -11.79
CA GLY A 79 -2.83 14.77 -10.96
C GLY A 79 -2.55 13.54 -10.10
N PHE A 80 -2.16 13.78 -8.86
CA PHE A 80 -1.72 12.76 -7.91
C PHE A 80 -2.69 12.68 -6.72
N GLU A 81 -3.22 11.50 -6.44
CA GLU A 81 -4.16 11.29 -5.33
C GLU A 81 -3.59 10.31 -4.31
N GLU A 82 -4.00 10.44 -3.03
CA GLU A 82 -3.69 9.43 -2.00
C GLU A 82 -4.28 8.08 -2.37
N ALA A 83 -3.51 7.03 -2.16
CA ALA A 83 -3.95 5.66 -2.30
C ALA A 83 -3.51 4.83 -1.09
N ARG A 84 -4.12 3.66 -0.91
CA ARG A 84 -3.74 2.69 0.12
C ARG A 84 -3.81 1.26 -0.41
N TRP A 85 -2.82 0.46 -0.04
CA TRP A 85 -2.84 -0.98 -0.27
C TRP A 85 -3.97 -1.62 0.54
N VAL A 86 -4.90 -2.27 -0.16
CA VAL A 86 -5.87 -3.19 0.43
C VAL A 86 -5.29 -4.59 0.29
N LEU A 87 -4.70 -5.06 1.38
CA LEU A 87 -4.25 -6.44 1.49
C LEU A 87 -5.51 -7.30 1.66
N PRO A 88 -5.69 -8.38 0.87
CA PRO A 88 -6.71 -9.36 1.20
C PRO A 88 -6.43 -9.87 2.62
N GLU A 89 -7.47 -10.04 3.44
CA GLU A 89 -7.35 -10.67 4.75
C GLU A 89 -6.76 -12.06 4.58
N VAL A 90 -5.44 -12.16 4.70
CA VAL A 90 -4.82 -13.41 5.05
C VAL A 90 -5.36 -13.66 6.46
N LYS A 91 -6.11 -14.75 6.64
CA LYS A 91 -6.26 -15.37 7.96
C LYS A 91 -4.84 -15.71 8.41
N SER A 92 -4.13 -14.72 8.95
CA SER A 92 -2.86 -14.91 9.60
C SER A 92 -3.20 -15.71 10.85
N GLY A 93 -3.05 -17.03 10.76
CA GLY A 93 -3.05 -17.96 11.89
C GLY A 93 -1.83 -17.73 12.78
N LEU A 94 -1.59 -16.49 13.18
CA LEU A 94 -0.75 -16.14 14.32
C LEU A 94 -1.71 -15.73 15.41
N GLU A 95 -2.34 -16.76 15.98
CA GLU A 95 -2.83 -16.73 17.34
C GLU A 95 -1.71 -16.12 18.19
N SER A 96 -1.93 -14.91 18.68
CA SER A 96 -1.13 -14.36 19.76
C SER A 96 -1.24 -15.34 20.92
N ALA A 97 -0.22 -16.17 21.11
CA ALA A 97 -0.01 -16.84 22.38
C ALA A 97 0.00 -15.74 23.46
N PRO A 98 -0.95 -15.72 24.41
CA PRO A 98 -0.77 -14.89 25.58
C PRO A 98 0.36 -15.54 26.38
N LEU A 99 1.46 -14.81 26.52
CA LEU A 99 2.41 -15.00 27.62
C LEU A 99 1.66 -14.72 28.93
N ALA A 100 0.94 -15.71 29.45
CA ALA A 100 0.47 -15.72 30.82
C ALA A 100 1.47 -16.49 31.68
N ALA A 101 2.55 -15.81 32.05
CA ALA A 101 3.32 -16.15 33.22
C ALA A 101 2.45 -15.86 34.45
N GLY A 102 2.00 -16.92 35.13
CA GLY A 102 1.23 -16.85 36.37
C GLY A 102 1.26 -18.20 37.07
N SER A 103 2.34 -18.45 37.80
CA SER A 103 2.56 -19.57 38.71
C SER A 103 1.51 -19.63 39.85
N PRO A 104 1.41 -20.74 40.59
CA PRO A 104 0.17 -21.34 41.09
C PRO A 104 -0.35 -20.69 42.37
N VAL A 105 -1.67 -20.69 42.58
CA VAL A 105 -2.25 -20.47 43.90
C VAL A 105 -3.26 -21.57 44.25
N MET A 106 -3.07 -22.10 45.45
CA MET A 106 -3.84 -23.14 46.12
C MET A 106 -5.34 -22.82 46.17
N GLN A 107 -6.18 -23.86 46.10
CA GLN A 107 -7.50 -23.80 46.70
C GLN A 107 -7.79 -25.08 47.48
N SER A 108 -7.78 -24.91 48.79
CA SER A 108 -8.25 -25.82 49.80
C SER A 108 -9.78 -25.81 49.91
N ALA A 109 -10.32 -26.97 50.29
CA ALA A 109 -11.54 -27.23 51.06
C ALA A 109 -12.89 -27.40 50.32
N GLY A 110 -13.48 -28.59 50.52
CA GLY A 110 -14.77 -28.66 51.22
C GLY A 110 -15.94 -29.41 50.56
N LEU A 111 -16.28 -30.56 51.19
CA LEU A 111 -17.62 -31.09 51.48
C LEU A 111 -18.47 -31.74 50.37
N GLY A 112 -18.67 -33.05 50.57
CA GLY A 112 -19.72 -33.91 50.00
C GLY A 112 -19.67 -35.28 50.65
#